data_AF-A0A8H6AUW5-F1
#
_entry.id   AF-A0A8H6AUW5-F1
#
_cell.length_a   1.000
_cell.length_b   1.000
_cell.length_c   1.000
_cell.angle_alpha   90.00
_cell.angle_beta   90.00
_cell.angle_gamma   90.00
#
_symmetry.space_group_name_H-M   'P 1'
#
loop_
_entity.id
_entity.type
_entity.pdbx_description
1 polymer ?
#
loop_
_entity_poly.entity_id
_entity_poly.type
_entity_poly.pdbx_seq_one_letter_code
_entity_poly.pdbx_strand_id
1 'polypeptide(L)'
;MVDENLEMQDEVEHNLVIVGAARQYPGFRSESGLRMIDFSDTPIVLPLDVETYHDTFEAKYVTKYLEGYVDVHVCNEKSLRDRVIFGFKVGGIEKIDGIWSVWSEAHENGNGNEHNRMIKTRKLAIATGQNSLPYFPSLPNQANFKSPIVHQEHFGQISTSALAPDSPYTAIIILGGGKSAADMVYECVKAGKKVSWLIRQSGEGPGIFAGAKGRGRYRNDAEMSAT
;
A
#
# COMPACT_ATOMS: atom_id res chain seq x y z
N MET A 1 -23.78 -37.26 0.26
CA MET A 1 -24.75 -36.44 1.02
C MET A 1 -23.96 -35.27 1.55
N VAL A 2 -24.10 -34.13 0.87
CA VAL A 2 -23.45 -32.87 1.25
C VAL A 2 -24.38 -32.22 2.26
N ASP A 3 -23.87 -31.87 3.44
CA ASP A 3 -24.65 -31.20 4.49
C ASP A 3 -25.04 -29.80 3.98
N GLU A 4 -26.32 -29.63 3.61
CA GLU A 4 -26.91 -28.41 3.04
C GLU A 4 -27.36 -27.39 4.11
N ASN A 5 -26.63 -27.27 5.22
CA ASN A 5 -26.92 -26.27 6.25
C ASN A 5 -25.84 -25.18 6.30
N LEU A 6 -25.68 -24.46 5.19
CA LEU A 6 -25.10 -23.12 5.20
C LEU A 6 -26.23 -22.12 5.46
N GLU A 7 -26.54 -21.93 6.75
CA GLU A 7 -27.39 -20.82 7.19
C GLU A 7 -26.84 -19.51 6.61
N MET A 8 -27.74 -18.70 6.07
CA MET A 8 -27.43 -17.37 5.56
C MET A 8 -26.91 -16.55 6.74
N GLN A 9 -25.59 -16.33 6.82
CA GLN A 9 -25.02 -15.46 7.83
C GLN A 9 -25.71 -14.09 7.71
N ASP A 10 -26.14 -13.54 8.84
CA ASP A 10 -26.72 -12.19 8.92
C ASP A 10 -25.89 -11.21 8.10
N GLU A 11 -26.53 -10.22 7.47
CA GLU A 11 -25.90 -9.27 6.54
C GLU A 11 -24.70 -8.56 7.19
N VAL A 12 -23.51 -9.16 7.10
CA VAL A 12 -22.28 -8.59 7.65
C VAL A 12 -21.72 -7.64 6.62
N GLU A 13 -21.91 -6.35 6.88
CA GLU A 13 -21.26 -5.29 6.12
C GLU A 13 -19.76 -5.30 6.46
N HIS A 14 -18.97 -5.89 5.55
CA HIS A 14 -17.51 -5.94 5.61
C HIS A 14 -16.94 -4.68 4.98
N ASN A 15 -16.49 -3.75 5.82
CA ASN A 15 -15.82 -2.52 5.39
C ASN A 15 -14.39 -2.53 5.92
N LEU A 16 -13.37 -2.74 5.06
CA LEU A 16 -12.01 -2.34 5.42
C LEU A 16 -11.05 -2.15 4.23
N VAL A 17 -10.29 -1.06 4.29
CA VAL A 17 -9.07 -0.79 3.53
C VAL A 17 -7.86 -1.03 4.44
N ILE A 18 -6.94 -1.94 4.05
CA ILE A 18 -5.69 -2.20 4.79
C ILE A 18 -4.52 -1.61 4.00
N VAL A 19 -3.83 -0.63 4.60
CA VAL A 19 -2.51 -0.20 4.13
C VAL A 19 -1.45 -1.02 4.87
N GLY A 20 -0.94 -2.08 4.21
CA GLY A 20 0.06 -2.96 4.81
C GLY A 20 1.42 -2.27 5.00
N ALA A 21 2.04 -2.45 6.17
CA ALA A 21 3.37 -1.91 6.50
C ALA A 21 4.52 -2.44 5.63
N ALA A 22 4.30 -3.55 4.91
CA ALA A 22 5.35 -4.28 4.17
C ALA A 22 6.06 -3.46 3.08
N ARG A 23 5.46 -2.38 2.60
CA ARG A 23 6.03 -1.49 1.58
C ARG A 23 6.76 -0.27 2.17
N GLN A 24 6.73 -0.10 3.49
CA GLN A 24 7.40 1.01 4.16
C GLN A 24 8.89 0.76 4.33
N TYR A 25 9.65 1.84 4.41
CA TYR A 25 11.08 1.86 4.73
C TYR A 25 11.39 3.06 5.61
N PRO A 26 12.54 3.05 6.32
CA PRO A 26 13.02 4.21 7.06
C PRO A 26 13.07 5.45 6.15
N GLY A 27 12.49 6.55 6.62
CA GLY A 27 12.42 7.80 5.85
C GLY A 27 11.24 7.92 4.89
N PHE A 28 10.44 6.87 4.66
CA PHE A 28 9.25 6.95 3.81
C PHE A 28 8.21 7.90 4.42
N ARG A 29 7.90 9.00 3.73
CA ARG A 29 7.01 10.07 4.22
C ARG A 29 5.64 10.03 3.55
N SER A 30 4.64 10.58 4.24
CA SER A 30 3.36 10.89 3.63
C SER A 30 3.51 11.98 2.57
N GLU A 31 2.89 11.78 1.41
CA GLU A 31 2.79 12.84 0.37
C GLU A 31 1.83 13.95 0.82
N SER A 32 0.74 13.57 1.47
CA SER A 32 -0.23 14.51 2.04
C SER A 32 0.21 15.02 3.42
N GLY A 33 -0.22 16.25 3.74
CA GLY A 33 0.00 16.84 5.06
C GLY A 33 -0.91 16.23 6.14
N LEU A 34 -0.52 16.37 7.41
CA LEU A 34 -1.21 15.83 8.58
C LEU A 34 -2.72 16.09 8.59
N ARG A 35 -3.12 17.30 8.20
CA ARG A 35 -4.53 17.75 8.26
C ARG A 35 -5.39 17.29 7.08
N MET A 36 -4.88 16.41 6.22
CA MET A 36 -5.59 15.92 5.02
C MET A 36 -5.64 14.39 4.92
N ILE A 37 -5.08 13.68 5.91
CA ILE A 37 -4.94 12.22 5.86
C ILE A 37 -5.95 11.51 6.76
N ASP A 38 -6.33 12.14 7.86
CA ASP A 38 -7.19 11.54 8.87
C ASP A 38 -8.65 11.46 8.43
N PHE A 39 -9.35 10.47 8.98
CA PHE A 39 -10.80 10.43 8.89
C PHE A 39 -11.42 11.60 9.64
N SER A 40 -12.53 12.12 9.13
CA SER A 40 -13.18 13.33 9.65
C SER A 40 -13.66 13.20 11.10
N ASP A 41 -13.82 11.97 11.60
CA ASP A 41 -14.30 11.66 12.94
C ASP A 41 -13.17 11.38 13.95
N THR A 42 -11.97 11.03 13.49
CA THR A 42 -10.85 10.66 14.36
C THR A 42 -9.54 11.25 13.83
N PRO A 43 -8.97 12.29 14.47
CA PRO A 43 -7.75 12.91 13.96
C PRO A 43 -6.50 12.06 14.18
N ILE A 44 -5.47 12.23 13.34
CA ILE A 44 -4.13 11.70 13.62
C ILE A 44 -3.47 12.58 14.69
N VAL A 45 -3.02 11.96 15.77
CA VAL A 45 -2.23 12.61 16.82
C VAL A 45 -0.79 12.10 16.76
N LEU A 46 0.14 12.97 16.35
CA LEU A 46 1.56 12.66 16.34
C LEU A 46 2.16 12.84 17.75
N PRO A 47 3.11 11.97 18.17
CA PRO A 47 3.95 12.23 19.33
C PRO A 47 4.70 13.58 19.22
N LEU A 48 5.01 14.19 20.37
CA LEU A 48 5.61 15.53 20.43
C LEU A 48 7.01 15.61 19.81
N ASP A 49 7.73 14.49 19.78
CA ASP A 49 9.10 14.36 19.30
C ASP A 49 9.20 13.96 17.82
N VAL A 50 8.06 13.83 17.12
CA VAL A 50 8.07 13.47 15.69
C VAL A 50 8.63 14.58 14.83
N GLU A 51 9.62 14.25 14.02
CA GLU A 51 10.13 15.14 12.99
C GLU A 51 9.11 15.33 11.86
N THR A 52 8.64 16.56 11.72
CA THR A 52 7.77 16.98 10.61
C THR A 52 8.55 17.84 9.63
N TYR A 53 8.14 17.82 8.36
CA TYR A 53 8.72 18.64 7.31
C TYR A 53 7.58 19.26 6.51
N HIS A 54 7.30 20.55 6.78
CA HIS A 54 6.19 21.28 6.16
C HIS A 54 4.86 20.50 6.19
N ASP A 55 4.46 20.01 7.37
CA ASP A 55 3.20 19.25 7.61
C ASP A 55 3.21 17.79 7.13
N THR A 56 4.27 17.34 6.46
CA THR A 56 4.50 15.91 6.16
C THR A 56 5.24 15.23 7.32
N PHE A 57 5.06 13.92 7.46
CA PHE A 57 5.66 13.08 8.51
C PHE A 57 5.88 11.66 7.98
N GLU A 58 6.57 10.80 8.74
CA GLU A 58 6.78 9.42 8.30
C GLU A 58 5.46 8.63 8.17
N ALA A 59 5.30 7.90 7.07
CA ALA A 59 4.09 7.16 6.74
C ALA A 59 3.74 6.06 7.77
N LYS A 60 4.71 5.62 8.58
CA LYS A 60 4.47 4.66 9.68
C LYS A 60 3.38 5.13 10.66
N TYR A 61 3.26 6.45 10.88
CA TYR A 61 2.22 6.99 11.75
C TYR A 61 0.83 6.90 11.11
N VAL A 62 0.74 6.95 9.78
CA VAL A 62 -0.53 6.72 9.05
C VAL A 62 -0.95 5.26 9.21
N THR A 63 -0.02 4.31 9.05
CA THR A 63 -0.34 2.88 9.27
C THR A 63 -0.76 2.62 10.70
N LYS A 64 -0.02 3.14 11.70
CA LYS A 64 -0.41 3.01 13.10
C LYS A 64 -1.79 3.61 13.38
N TYR A 65 -2.10 4.75 12.77
CA TYR A 65 -3.41 5.38 12.86
C TYR A 65 -4.52 4.48 12.30
N LEU A 66 -4.33 3.94 11.08
CA LEU A 66 -5.32 3.05 10.46
C LEU A 66 -5.50 1.74 11.25
N GLU A 67 -4.40 1.18 11.77
CA GLU A 67 -4.45 0.00 12.65
C GLU A 67 -5.20 0.28 13.95
N GLY A 68 -5.04 1.46 14.56
CA GLY A 68 -5.81 1.86 15.73
C GLY A 68 -7.27 2.18 15.40
N TYR A 69 -7.52 2.80 14.25
CA TYR A 69 -8.86 3.20 13.82
C TYR A 69 -9.79 1.99 13.70
N VAL A 70 -9.29 0.87 13.18
CA VAL A 70 -10.12 -0.34 13.04
C VAL A 70 -10.53 -0.97 14.36
N ASP A 71 -9.78 -0.71 15.42
CA ASP A 71 -10.11 -1.19 16.78
C ASP A 71 -11.15 -0.33 17.47
N VAL A 72 -11.13 0.99 17.23
CA VAL A 72 -11.96 1.95 17.97
C VAL A 72 -13.23 2.36 17.24
N HIS A 73 -13.26 2.28 15.91
CA HIS A 73 -14.44 2.63 15.12
C HIS A 73 -15.44 1.47 15.12
N VAL A 74 -16.65 1.73 15.59
CA VAL A 74 -17.70 0.71 15.81
C VAL A 74 -18.88 0.95 14.87
N CYS A 75 -19.31 -0.09 14.18
CA CYS A 75 -20.54 -0.13 13.41
C CYS A 75 -21.40 -1.30 13.92
N ASN A 76 -22.71 -1.13 14.09
CA ASN A 76 -23.65 -2.10 14.68
C ASN A 76 -23.01 -2.96 15.79
N GLU A 77 -22.54 -2.30 16.86
CA GLU A 77 -21.99 -2.93 18.06
C GLU A 77 -20.68 -3.73 17.88
N LYS A 78 -20.11 -3.78 16.67
CA LYS A 78 -18.84 -4.46 16.37
C LYS A 78 -17.80 -3.48 15.87
N SER A 79 -16.55 -3.62 16.32
CA SER A 79 -15.43 -2.86 15.74
C SER A 79 -15.26 -3.18 14.25
N LEU A 80 -14.59 -2.32 13.49
CA LEU A 80 -14.22 -2.66 12.11
C LEU A 80 -13.31 -3.89 12.08
N ARG A 81 -12.42 -4.07 13.06
CA ARG A 81 -11.54 -5.25 13.13
C ARG A 81 -12.33 -6.55 13.25
N ASP A 82 -13.37 -6.59 14.07
CA ASP A 82 -14.24 -7.77 14.24
C ASP A 82 -15.01 -8.14 12.96
N ARG A 83 -15.14 -7.17 12.05
CA ARG A 83 -15.81 -7.33 10.77
C ARG A 83 -14.84 -7.77 9.66
N VAL A 84 -13.57 -8.02 9.93
CA VAL A 84 -12.57 -8.38 8.92
C VAL A 84 -12.26 -9.86 8.96
N ILE A 85 -12.35 -10.52 7.80
CA ILE A 85 -11.95 -11.91 7.65
C ILE A 85 -10.54 -11.95 7.06
N PHE A 86 -9.55 -12.16 7.93
CA PHE A 86 -8.17 -12.38 7.51
C PHE A 86 -7.97 -13.78 6.93
N GLY A 87 -6.92 -13.95 6.12
CA GLY A 87 -6.62 -15.24 5.47
C GLY A 87 -7.66 -15.67 4.44
N PHE A 88 -8.49 -14.74 3.95
CA PHE A 88 -9.45 -14.97 2.87
C PHE A 88 -8.99 -14.21 1.63
N LYS A 89 -8.22 -14.88 0.76
CA LYS A 89 -7.84 -14.31 -0.54
C LYS A 89 -8.93 -14.65 -1.55
N VAL A 90 -9.60 -13.65 -2.11
CA VAL A 90 -10.70 -13.84 -3.06
C VAL A 90 -10.17 -14.45 -4.36
N GLY A 91 -10.68 -15.63 -4.72
CA GLY A 91 -10.38 -16.33 -5.98
C GLY A 91 -11.40 -16.03 -7.08
N GLY A 92 -12.60 -15.55 -6.73
CA GLY A 92 -13.58 -15.10 -7.70
C GLY A 92 -14.92 -14.71 -7.09
N ILE A 93 -15.78 -14.16 -7.95
CA ILE A 93 -17.10 -13.64 -7.61
C ILE A 93 -18.12 -14.02 -8.68
N GLU A 94 -19.35 -14.26 -8.28
CA GLU A 94 -20.48 -14.51 -9.17
C GLU A 94 -21.75 -13.90 -8.59
N LYS A 95 -22.67 -13.44 -9.45
CA LYS A 95 -24.00 -12.96 -9.03
C LYS A 95 -25.09 -13.80 -9.68
N ILE A 96 -25.88 -14.49 -8.85
CA ILE A 96 -27.04 -15.29 -9.27
C ILE A 96 -28.26 -14.83 -8.48
N ASP A 97 -29.38 -14.59 -9.16
CA ASP A 97 -30.67 -14.21 -8.56
C ASP A 97 -30.57 -13.06 -7.54
N GLY A 98 -29.71 -12.08 -7.82
CA GLY A 98 -29.52 -10.91 -6.98
C GLY A 98 -28.54 -11.09 -5.82
N ILE A 99 -28.01 -12.31 -5.60
CA ILE A 99 -27.07 -12.64 -4.53
C ILE A 99 -25.66 -12.81 -5.11
N TRP A 100 -24.68 -12.16 -4.48
CA TRP A 100 -23.26 -12.36 -4.74
C TRP A 100 -22.74 -13.56 -3.96
N SER A 101 -21.99 -14.43 -4.64
CA SER A 101 -21.14 -15.45 -4.05
C SER A 101 -19.69 -15.04 -4.25
N VAL A 102 -18.91 -15.01 -3.17
CA VAL A 102 -17.48 -14.69 -3.17
C VAL A 102 -16.75 -15.90 -2.61
N TRP A 103 -15.84 -16.50 -3.38
CA TRP A 103 -15.06 -17.65 -2.93
C TRP A 103 -13.59 -17.29 -2.71
N SER A 104 -12.97 -17.97 -1.75
CA SER A 104 -11.53 -17.90 -1.57
C SER A 104 -10.81 -18.67 -2.67
N GLU A 105 -9.54 -18.34 -2.89
CA GLU A 105 -8.61 -19.25 -3.57
C GLU A 105 -8.57 -20.59 -2.83
N ALA A 106 -8.33 -21.67 -3.58
CA ALA A 106 -8.16 -22.98 -3.01
C ALA A 106 -6.86 -23.02 -2.18
N HIS A 107 -6.97 -23.46 -0.93
CA HIS A 107 -5.80 -23.82 -0.14
C HIS A 107 -5.66 -25.33 -0.12
N GLU A 108 -4.47 -25.82 -0.46
CA GLU A 108 -4.09 -27.20 -0.17
C GLU A 108 -3.91 -27.33 1.33
N ASN A 109 -4.81 -28.06 1.99
CA ASN A 109 -4.48 -28.63 3.28
C ASN A 109 -3.53 -29.81 3.02
N GLY A 110 -2.55 -30.04 3.91
CA GLY A 110 -1.51 -31.09 3.77
C GLY A 110 -2.00 -32.54 3.63
N ASN A 111 -3.31 -32.74 3.46
CA ASN A 111 -3.99 -34.01 3.17
C ASN A 111 -4.48 -34.11 1.71
N GLY A 112 -4.17 -33.14 0.83
CA GLY A 112 -4.49 -33.19 -0.61
C GLY A 112 -5.93 -32.84 -0.99
N ASN A 113 -6.76 -32.37 -0.03
CA ASN A 113 -8.10 -31.85 -0.32
C ASN A 113 -8.06 -30.34 -0.42
N GLU A 114 -8.40 -29.81 -1.59
CA GLU A 114 -8.67 -28.39 -1.79
C GLU A 114 -9.92 -27.97 -1.02
N HIS A 115 -9.79 -26.91 -0.21
CA HIS A 115 -10.95 -26.32 0.46
C HIS A 115 -11.04 -24.84 0.09
N ASN A 116 -12.17 -24.44 -0.51
CA ASN A 116 -12.53 -23.05 -0.74
C ASN A 116 -13.60 -22.62 0.26
N ARG A 117 -13.42 -21.44 0.86
CA ARG A 117 -14.44 -20.80 1.70
C ARG A 117 -15.34 -19.94 0.82
N MET A 118 -16.63 -19.88 1.10
CA MET A 118 -17.59 -19.05 0.34
C MET A 118 -18.36 -18.12 1.27
N ILE A 119 -18.55 -16.88 0.85
CA ILE A 119 -19.38 -15.87 1.49
C ILE A 119 -20.50 -15.50 0.52
N LYS A 120 -21.74 -15.40 1.02
CA LYS A 120 -22.89 -14.91 0.24
C LYS A 120 -23.34 -13.56 0.77
N THR A 121 -23.68 -12.63 -0.13
CA THR A 121 -24.15 -11.29 0.25
C THR A 121 -25.07 -10.68 -0.81
N ARG A 122 -25.94 -9.75 -0.42
CA ARG A 122 -26.79 -8.98 -1.35
C ARG A 122 -26.04 -7.84 -2.01
N LYS A 123 -25.04 -7.28 -1.32
CA LYS A 123 -24.25 -6.12 -1.75
C LYS A 123 -22.76 -6.41 -1.62
N LEU A 124 -22.01 -6.00 -2.63
CA LEU A 124 -20.56 -6.18 -2.69
C LEU A 124 -19.91 -4.83 -3.02
N ALA A 125 -19.02 -4.37 -2.15
CA ALA A 125 -18.13 -3.24 -2.40
C ALA A 125 -16.70 -3.76 -2.63
N ILE A 126 -16.02 -3.26 -3.67
CA ILE A 126 -14.67 -3.70 -4.04
C ILE A 126 -13.67 -2.59 -3.71
N ALA A 127 -12.72 -2.88 -2.82
CA ALA A 127 -11.71 -1.95 -2.34
C ALA A 127 -10.28 -2.52 -2.46
N THR A 128 -9.97 -3.19 -3.57
CA THR A 128 -8.67 -3.88 -3.79
C THR A 128 -7.49 -2.94 -4.09
N GLY A 129 -7.77 -1.65 -4.31
CA GLY A 129 -6.77 -0.67 -4.74
C GLY A 129 -6.29 -0.89 -6.18
N GLN A 130 -5.61 0.11 -6.75
CA GLN A 130 -5.10 0.06 -8.13
C GLN A 130 -3.57 -0.17 -8.20
N ASN A 131 -2.85 0.10 -7.11
CA ASN A 131 -1.39 0.13 -7.09
C ASN A 131 -0.77 -1.13 -6.46
N SER A 132 -1.53 -2.23 -6.42
CA SER A 132 -1.13 -3.46 -5.74
C SER A 132 -0.47 -4.46 -6.69
N LEU A 133 -0.83 -4.46 -7.98
CA LEU A 133 -0.29 -5.37 -8.97
C LEU A 133 0.98 -4.78 -9.61
N PRO A 134 2.14 -5.42 -9.46
CA PRO A 134 3.37 -4.92 -10.05
C PRO A 134 3.34 -5.08 -11.58
N TYR A 135 3.80 -4.06 -12.29
CA TYR A 135 4.13 -4.17 -13.70
C TYR A 135 5.63 -4.30 -13.86
N PHE A 136 6.08 -5.49 -14.26
CA PHE A 136 7.49 -5.78 -14.49
C PHE A 136 7.74 -5.88 -16.00
N PRO A 137 8.35 -4.87 -16.65
CA PRO A 137 8.61 -4.93 -18.08
C PRO A 137 9.64 -6.02 -18.40
N SER A 138 9.50 -6.65 -19.57
CA SER A 138 10.55 -7.51 -20.09
C SER A 138 11.76 -6.66 -20.46
N LEU A 139 12.93 -7.00 -19.88
CA LEU A 139 14.18 -6.31 -20.15
C LEU A 139 15.06 -7.19 -21.07
N PRO A 140 15.54 -6.65 -22.20
CA PRO A 140 16.49 -7.39 -23.05
C PRO A 140 17.73 -7.81 -22.27
N ASN A 141 18.18 -9.05 -22.47
CA ASN A 141 19.36 -9.62 -21.80
C ASN A 141 19.29 -9.63 -20.26
N GLN A 142 18.09 -9.58 -19.66
CA GLN A 142 17.91 -9.62 -18.20
C GLN A 142 18.65 -10.79 -17.53
N ALA A 143 18.63 -11.97 -18.15
CA ALA A 143 19.29 -13.17 -17.64
C ALA A 143 20.83 -13.04 -17.54
N ASN A 144 21.44 -12.13 -18.30
CA ASN A 144 22.88 -11.90 -18.28
C ASN A 144 23.29 -10.83 -17.24
N PHE A 145 22.31 -10.14 -16.65
CA PHE A 145 22.56 -9.12 -15.63
C PHE A 145 22.86 -9.81 -14.29
N LYS A 146 24.04 -9.51 -13.73
CA LYS A 146 24.57 -10.22 -12.54
C LYS A 146 24.09 -9.66 -11.20
N SER A 147 23.46 -8.50 -11.21
CA SER A 147 22.95 -7.86 -9.99
C SER A 147 21.45 -8.10 -9.84
N PRO A 148 20.90 -7.98 -8.61
CA PRO A 148 19.47 -8.12 -8.41
C PRO A 148 18.67 -7.08 -9.21
N ILE A 149 17.52 -7.49 -9.74
CA ILE A 149 16.52 -6.59 -10.31
C ILE A 149 15.26 -6.77 -9.48
N VAL A 150 14.81 -5.68 -8.87
CA VAL A 150 13.76 -5.70 -7.85
C VAL A 150 12.70 -4.67 -8.20
N HIS A 151 11.43 -5.06 -8.11
CA HIS A 151 10.32 -4.14 -8.28
C HIS A 151 10.16 -3.24 -7.05
N GLN A 152 9.70 -1.99 -7.23
CA GLN A 152 9.59 -1.00 -6.15
C GLN A 152 8.76 -1.48 -4.96
N GLU A 153 7.81 -2.39 -5.17
CA GLU A 153 6.98 -2.95 -4.09
C GLU A 153 7.80 -3.66 -2.99
N HIS A 154 8.99 -4.16 -3.32
CA HIS A 154 9.89 -4.83 -2.39
C HIS A 154 10.93 -3.89 -1.81
N PHE A 155 10.97 -2.62 -2.23
CA PHE A 155 11.98 -1.66 -1.78
C PHE A 155 11.96 -1.50 -0.26
N GLY A 156 10.77 -1.49 0.36
CA GLY A 156 10.61 -1.49 1.82
C GLY A 156 11.37 -2.60 2.54
N GLN A 157 11.42 -3.79 1.94
CA GLN A 157 12.05 -4.98 2.51
C GLN A 157 13.56 -4.99 2.33
N ILE A 158 14.06 -4.45 1.21
CA ILE A 158 15.48 -4.53 0.85
C ILE A 158 16.27 -3.26 1.16
N SER A 159 15.62 -2.11 1.35
CA SER A 159 16.29 -0.81 1.46
C SER A 159 17.28 -0.76 2.61
N THR A 160 16.94 -1.31 3.78
CA THR A 160 17.83 -1.34 4.94
C THR A 160 19.18 -1.98 4.64
N SER A 161 19.21 -3.09 3.89
CA SER A 161 20.47 -3.78 3.54
C SER A 161 21.11 -3.23 2.27
N ALA A 162 20.30 -2.82 1.29
CA ALA A 162 20.79 -2.27 0.02
C ALA A 162 21.41 -0.87 0.18
N LEU A 163 20.89 -0.08 1.12
CA LEU A 163 21.33 1.29 1.37
C LEU A 163 22.32 1.40 2.53
N ALA A 164 22.64 0.31 3.22
CA ALA A 164 23.64 0.31 4.28
C ALA A 164 25.01 0.85 3.78
N PRO A 165 25.77 1.56 4.63
CA PRO A 165 27.07 2.11 4.25
C PRO A 165 28.07 1.07 3.74
N ASP A 166 28.04 -0.14 4.31
CA ASP A 166 28.88 -1.30 3.97
C ASP A 166 28.27 -2.21 2.89
N SER A 167 27.11 -1.84 2.34
CA SER A 167 26.44 -2.62 1.32
C SER A 167 27.29 -2.78 0.06
N PRO A 168 27.36 -3.98 -0.54
CA PRO A 168 28.09 -4.20 -1.80
C PRO A 168 27.44 -3.48 -2.98
N TYR A 169 26.19 -3.02 -2.84
CA TYR A 169 25.48 -2.26 -3.87
C TYR A 169 25.84 -0.77 -3.77
N THR A 170 26.87 -0.37 -4.52
CA THR A 170 27.38 1.02 -4.54
C THR A 170 26.79 1.87 -5.67
N ALA A 171 26.28 1.23 -6.72
CA ALA A 171 25.60 1.86 -7.84
C ALA A 171 24.21 1.25 -8.04
N ILE A 172 23.20 2.11 -8.18
CA ILE A 172 21.79 1.71 -8.28
C ILE A 172 21.20 2.33 -9.54
N ILE A 173 20.48 1.51 -10.30
CA ILE A 173 19.73 1.94 -11.48
C ILE A 173 18.26 1.94 -11.11
N ILE A 174 17.58 3.07 -11.32
CA ILE A 174 16.14 3.21 -11.06
C ILE A 174 15.45 3.48 -12.39
N LEU A 175 14.53 2.59 -12.75
CA LEU A 175 13.75 2.68 -13.98
C LEU A 175 12.34 3.22 -13.68
N GLY A 176 11.98 4.35 -14.30
CA GLY A 176 10.65 4.96 -14.18
C GLY A 176 10.71 6.43 -13.75
N GLY A 177 9.73 7.23 -14.16
CA GLY A 177 9.68 8.69 -13.87
C GLY A 177 8.60 9.11 -12.86
N GLY A 178 7.87 8.15 -12.28
CA GLY A 178 6.78 8.43 -11.34
C GLY A 178 7.24 8.74 -9.91
N LYS A 179 6.27 9.01 -9.03
CA LYS A 179 6.50 9.39 -7.61
C LYS A 179 7.38 8.39 -6.86
N SER A 180 7.09 7.09 -6.98
CA SER A 180 7.88 6.03 -6.32
C SER A 180 9.34 6.02 -6.78
N ALA A 181 9.59 6.24 -8.07
CA ALA A 181 10.96 6.26 -8.59
C ALA A 181 11.74 7.47 -8.05
N ALA A 182 11.09 8.64 -7.96
CA ALA A 182 11.71 9.83 -7.39
C ALA A 182 12.08 9.65 -5.91
N ASP A 183 11.19 9.02 -5.13
CA ASP A 183 11.45 8.74 -3.71
C ASP A 183 12.62 7.75 -3.54
N MET A 184 12.65 6.68 -4.34
CA MET A 184 13.79 5.76 -4.37
C MET A 184 15.09 6.44 -4.78
N VAL A 185 15.07 7.35 -5.77
CA VAL A 185 16.25 8.13 -6.20
C VAL A 185 16.75 8.97 -5.03
N TYR A 186 15.84 9.68 -4.35
CA TYR A 186 16.17 10.51 -3.21
C TYR A 186 16.84 9.69 -2.10
N GLU A 187 16.22 8.58 -1.67
CA GLU A 187 16.76 7.75 -0.59
C GLU A 187 18.11 7.09 -0.98
N CYS A 188 18.27 6.65 -2.23
CA CYS A 188 19.54 6.10 -2.69
C CYS A 188 20.66 7.15 -2.72
N VAL A 189 20.37 8.37 -3.20
CA VAL A 189 21.35 9.48 -3.22
C VAL A 189 21.70 9.91 -1.80
N LYS A 190 20.70 10.04 -0.92
CA LYS A 190 20.87 10.38 0.50
C LYS A 190 21.75 9.35 1.24
N ALA A 191 21.64 8.08 0.87
CA ALA A 191 22.50 7.00 1.37
C ALA A 191 23.91 6.97 0.73
N GLY A 192 24.27 7.97 -0.09
CA GLY A 192 25.59 8.09 -0.71
C GLY A 192 25.82 7.15 -1.88
N LYS A 193 24.77 6.52 -2.44
CA LYS A 193 24.88 5.61 -3.59
C LYS A 193 24.99 6.40 -4.88
N LYS A 194 25.71 5.83 -5.87
CA LYS A 194 25.70 6.36 -7.25
C LYS A 194 24.40 5.96 -7.94
N VAL A 195 23.57 6.92 -8.31
CA VAL A 195 22.25 6.62 -8.91
C VAL A 195 22.22 6.95 -10.40
N SER A 196 21.75 6.00 -11.20
CA SER A 196 21.35 6.24 -12.59
C SER A 196 19.84 6.20 -12.69
N TRP A 197 19.21 7.36 -12.91
CA TRP A 197 17.76 7.48 -13.05
C TRP A 197 17.37 7.41 -14.53
N LEU A 198 16.82 6.28 -14.94
CA LEU A 198 16.42 6.01 -16.32
C LEU A 198 14.93 6.27 -16.50
N ILE A 199 14.62 7.25 -17.36
CA ILE A 199 13.27 7.62 -17.71
C ILE A 199 13.10 7.36 -19.20
N ARG A 200 12.06 6.61 -19.57
CA ARG A 200 11.77 6.33 -20.98
C ARG A 200 11.46 7.64 -21.72
N GLN A 201 11.88 7.72 -22.97
CA GLN A 201 11.65 8.89 -23.82
C GLN A 201 10.16 9.16 -24.09
N SER A 202 9.34 8.10 -24.15
CA SER A 202 7.89 8.18 -24.35
C SER A 202 7.10 8.14 -23.03
N GLY A 203 5.85 8.61 -23.05
CA GLY A 203 4.98 8.70 -21.86
C GLY A 203 5.16 10.00 -21.08
N GLU A 204 4.78 10.00 -19.81
CA GLU A 204 4.64 11.21 -18.99
C GLU A 204 5.97 11.84 -18.50
N GLY A 205 7.13 11.25 -18.84
CA GLY A 205 8.43 11.76 -18.41
C GLY A 205 8.64 11.71 -16.88
N PRO A 206 9.58 12.52 -16.32
CA PRO A 206 9.65 12.74 -14.89
C PRO A 206 8.42 13.50 -14.40
N GLY A 207 7.90 13.11 -13.24
CA GLY A 207 6.88 13.90 -12.55
C GLY A 207 7.34 15.34 -12.28
N ILE A 208 6.38 16.26 -12.15
CA ILE A 208 6.66 17.61 -11.66
C ILE A 208 6.88 17.51 -10.15
N PHE A 209 8.05 17.93 -9.67
CA PHE A 209 8.37 17.98 -8.25
C PHE A 209 8.24 19.41 -7.75
N ALA A 210 7.27 19.63 -6.86
CA ALA A 210 7.14 20.86 -6.10
C ALA A 210 7.93 20.76 -4.78
N GLY A 211 8.49 21.87 -4.32
CA GLY A 211 9.09 21.93 -3.00
C GLY A 211 8.02 21.98 -1.92
N ALA A 212 8.23 21.34 -0.77
CA ALA A 212 7.22 21.25 0.28
C ALA A 212 6.85 22.62 0.93
N LYS A 213 7.70 23.64 0.77
CA LYS A 213 7.47 24.98 1.29
C LYS A 213 6.33 25.68 0.53
N GLY A 214 5.36 26.18 1.29
CA GLY A 214 4.22 26.91 0.74
C GLY A 214 4.60 28.23 0.08
N ARG A 215 3.68 28.76 -0.74
CA ARG A 215 3.82 30.04 -1.42
C ARG A 215 2.57 30.90 -1.19
N GLY A 216 2.75 32.22 -1.13
CA GLY A 216 1.65 33.16 -0.95
C GLY A 216 0.92 32.96 0.39
N ARG A 217 -0.38 32.64 0.33
CA ARG A 217 -1.24 32.46 1.52
C ARG A 217 -1.18 31.06 2.15
N TYR A 218 -0.50 30.11 1.50
CA TYR A 218 -0.46 28.71 1.92
C TYR A 218 0.79 28.44 2.76
N ARG A 219 0.65 27.70 3.86
CA ARG A 219 1.74 27.37 4.78
C ARG A 219 2.70 26.34 4.18
N ASN A 220 2.17 25.41 3.38
CA ASN A 220 2.91 24.33 2.73
C ASN A 220 2.30 23.99 1.37
N ASP A 221 3.00 23.17 0.59
CA ASP A 221 2.58 22.75 -0.74
C ASP A 221 1.34 21.83 -0.71
N ALA A 222 1.18 21.06 0.36
CA ALA A 222 0.02 20.19 0.55
C ALA A 222 -1.28 20.99 0.68
N GLU A 223 -1.29 22.09 1.44
CA GLU A 223 -2.42 23.03 1.51
C GLU A 223 -2.72 23.68 0.15
N MET A 224 -1.68 24.04 -0.60
CA MET A 224 -1.84 24.67 -1.91
C MET A 224 -2.42 23.71 -2.94
N SER A 225 -2.02 22.43 -2.88
CA SER A 225 -2.50 21.38 -3.79
C SER A 225 -3.94 20.95 -3.52
N ALA A 226 -4.49 21.30 -2.36
CA ALA A 226 -5.85 20.94 -1.96
C ALA A 226 -6.91 22.00 -2.31
N THR A 227 -6.52 23.12 -2.93
CA THR A 227 -7.42 24.20 -3.38
C THR A 227 -7.44 24.33 -4.87
#